data_AF-A0A534ZH11-F1
#
_entry.id   AF-A0A534ZH11-F1
#
_cell.length_a   1.000
_cell.length_b   1.000
_cell.length_c   1.000
_cell.angle_alpha   90.00
_cell.angle_beta   90.00
_cell.angle_gamma   90.00
#
_symmetry.space_group_name_H-M   'P 1'
#
loop_
_entity.id
_entity.type
_entity.pdbx_description
1 polymer ?
#
loop_
_entity_poly.entity_id
_entity_poly.type
_entity_poly.pdbx_seq_one_letter_code
_entity_poly.pdbx_strand_id
1 'polypeptide(L)'
;ATGRLVGGCLAVLVAVLGTPWAPDTAGAVLFLEDVAERPYRLDRLLTQLRQAGKLERVAGLVFGTMAACPPVDGVGPLDVVRAC
;
A
#
# COMPACT_ATOMS: atom_id res chain seq x y z
N ALA A 1 -14.34 -1.01 10.70
CA ALA A 1 -13.19 -1.95 10.64
C ALA A 1 -12.48 -1.94 11.99
N THR A 2 -12.04 -3.09 12.50
CA THR A 2 -11.29 -3.23 13.76
C THR A 2 -10.30 -4.39 13.64
N GLY A 3 -9.08 -4.21 14.13
CA GLY A 3 -8.02 -5.22 14.05
C GLY A 3 -6.68 -4.65 14.50
N ARG A 4 -5.64 -5.49 14.56
CA ARG A 4 -4.27 -5.03 14.81
C ARG A 4 -3.86 -4.06 13.70
N LEU A 5 -3.30 -2.90 14.06
CA LEU A 5 -2.74 -1.98 13.10
C LEU A 5 -1.40 -2.54 12.58
N VAL A 6 -1.27 -2.66 11.26
CA VAL A 6 -0.04 -3.07 10.57
C VAL A 6 0.17 -2.18 9.34
N GLY A 7 1.41 -2.07 8.86
CA GLY A 7 1.71 -1.34 7.63
C GLY A 7 2.81 -0.27 7.82
N GLY A 8 2.69 0.85 7.11
CA GLY A 8 3.68 1.92 7.02
C GLY A 8 4.01 2.27 5.57
N CYS A 9 5.29 2.54 5.29
CA CYS A 9 5.77 2.86 3.96
C CYS A 9 5.56 1.70 2.98
N LEU A 10 4.78 1.94 1.93
CA LEU A 10 4.40 0.95 0.92
C LEU A 10 5.63 0.30 0.26
N ALA A 11 6.61 1.10 -0.15
CA ALA A 11 7.85 0.58 -0.73
C ALA A 11 8.60 -0.38 0.22
N VAL A 12 8.65 -0.07 1.53
CA VAL A 12 9.32 -0.93 2.52
C VAL A 12 8.56 -2.23 2.73
N LEU A 13 7.23 -2.19 2.85
CA LEU A 13 6.40 -3.39 2.98
C LEU A 13 6.57 -4.31 1.77
N VAL A 14 6.61 -3.74 0.58
CA VAL A 14 6.80 -4.49 -0.67
C VAL A 14 8.22 -5.09 -0.75
N ALA A 15 9.24 -4.37 -0.29
CA ALA A 15 10.63 -4.82 -0.32
C ALA A 15 10.89 -6.10 0.51
N VAL A 16 10.09 -6.34 1.55
CA VAL A 16 10.22 -7.52 2.42
C VAL A 16 9.31 -8.68 2.03
N LEU A 17 8.49 -8.54 0.98
CA LEU A 17 7.62 -9.63 0.51
C LEU A 17 8.44 -10.86 0.09
N GLY A 18 7.94 -12.05 0.43
CA GLY A 18 8.65 -13.31 0.20
C GLY A 18 9.72 -13.66 1.23
N THR A 19 9.99 -12.78 2.20
CA THR A 19 10.89 -13.05 3.33
C THR A 19 10.11 -13.44 4.60
N PRO A 20 10.75 -14.03 5.62
CA PRO A 20 10.13 -14.26 6.93
C PRO A 20 9.65 -12.99 7.64
N TRP A 21 10.09 -11.82 7.19
CA TRP A 21 9.73 -10.52 7.76
C TRP A 21 8.51 -9.89 7.08
N ALA A 22 7.96 -10.51 6.04
CA ALA A 22 6.75 -10.05 5.40
C ALA A 22 5.60 -10.03 6.42
N PRO A 23 4.88 -8.90 6.59
CA PRO A 23 3.85 -8.79 7.60
C PRO A 23 2.70 -9.75 7.33
N ASP A 24 2.14 -10.32 8.39
CA ASP A 24 0.82 -10.94 8.35
C ASP A 24 -0.25 -9.84 8.44
N THR A 25 -1.07 -9.76 7.40
CA THR A 25 -2.12 -8.75 7.24
C THR A 25 -3.52 -9.32 7.46
N ALA A 26 -3.66 -10.62 7.72
CA ALA A 26 -4.96 -11.25 7.94
C ALA A 26 -5.62 -10.69 9.22
N GLY A 27 -6.86 -10.23 9.10
CA GLY A 27 -7.64 -9.62 10.18
C GLY A 27 -7.10 -8.28 10.68
N ALA A 28 -6.08 -7.72 10.02
CA ALA A 28 -5.43 -6.49 10.43
C ALA A 28 -6.07 -5.25 9.78
N VAL A 29 -5.93 -4.08 10.41
CA VAL A 29 -6.12 -2.80 9.74
C VAL A 29 -4.80 -2.43 9.10
N LEU A 30 -4.74 -2.47 7.77
CA LEU A 30 -3.53 -2.17 7.00
C LEU A 30 -3.45 -0.67 6.70
N PHE A 31 -2.39 -0.02 7.17
CA PHE A 31 -2.11 1.38 6.91
C PHE A 31 -0.99 1.52 5.87
N LEU A 32 -1.21 2.28 4.80
CA LEU A 32 -0.23 2.47 3.72
C LEU A 32 0.03 3.96 3.49
N GLU A 33 1.30 4.35 3.45
CA GLU A 33 1.77 5.67 3.05
C GLU A 33 3.03 5.56 2.20
N ASP A 34 3.41 6.63 1.51
CA ASP A 34 4.72 6.73 0.86
C ASP A 34 5.08 8.20 0.60
N VAL A 35 6.33 8.45 0.20
CA VAL A 35 6.86 9.78 -0.05
C VAL A 35 7.59 9.88 -1.38
N ALA A 36 7.38 10.99 -2.09
CA ALA A 36 8.06 11.33 -3.35
C ALA A 36 7.94 10.26 -4.45
N GLU A 37 6.85 9.48 -4.43
CA GLU A 37 6.60 8.44 -5.40
C GLU A 37 5.81 8.94 -6.60
N ARG A 38 6.16 8.41 -7.78
CA ARG A 38 5.41 8.66 -9.01
C ARG A 38 4.18 7.75 -9.08
N PRO A 39 3.05 8.17 -9.70
CA PRO A 39 1.82 7.39 -9.76
C PRO A 39 2.02 5.96 -10.28
N TYR A 40 2.81 5.77 -11.35
CA TYR A 40 3.10 4.44 -11.88
C TYR A 40 3.90 3.54 -10.91
N ARG A 41 4.71 4.12 -10.01
CA ARG A 41 5.43 3.35 -8.98
C ARG A 41 4.47 2.93 -7.90
N LEU A 42 3.59 3.81 -7.44
CA LEU A 42 2.53 3.46 -6.48
C LEU A 42 1.66 2.32 -7.01
N ASP A 43 1.21 2.42 -8.27
CA ASP A 43 0.39 1.39 -8.92
C ASP A 43 1.11 0.03 -8.93
N ARG A 44 2.38 0.03 -9.34
CA ARG A 44 3.20 -1.18 -9.37
C ARG A 44 3.37 -1.79 -7.97
N LEU A 45 3.63 -0.98 -6.95
CA LEU A 45 3.82 -1.45 -5.58
C LEU A 45 2.52 -2.00 -4.98
N LEU A 46 1.39 -1.30 -5.17
CA LEU A 46 0.07 -1.77 -4.76
C LEU A 46 -0.33 -3.06 -5.47
N THR A 47 -0.07 -3.13 -6.78
CA THR A 47 -0.29 -4.36 -7.56
C THR A 47 0.53 -5.51 -7.00
N GLN A 48 1.81 -5.31 -6.67
CA GLN A 48 2.64 -6.36 -6.09
C GLN A 48 2.11 -6.80 -4.71
N LEU A 49 1.72 -5.85 -3.86
CA LEU A 49 1.15 -6.14 -2.54
C LEU A 49 -0.15 -6.96 -2.66
N ARG A 50 -1.01 -6.61 -3.63
CA ARG A 50 -2.25 -7.32 -3.96
C ARG A 50 -1.95 -8.75 -4.45
N GLN A 51 -1.04 -8.91 -5.39
CA GLN A 51 -0.66 -10.21 -5.96
C GLN A 51 0.04 -11.13 -4.94
N ALA A 52 0.65 -10.55 -3.90
CA ALA A 52 1.19 -11.30 -2.76
C ALA A 52 0.10 -11.74 -1.75
N GLY A 53 -1.19 -11.51 -2.05
CA GLY A 53 -2.34 -11.88 -1.22
C GLY A 53 -2.51 -11.02 0.03
N LYS A 54 -1.72 -9.94 0.19
CA LYS A 54 -1.69 -9.16 1.44
C LYS A 54 -2.92 -8.29 1.65
N LEU A 55 -3.74 -8.11 0.62
CA LEU A 55 -4.99 -7.33 0.69
C LEU A 55 -6.24 -8.21 0.85
N GLU A 56 -6.15 -9.53 0.70
CA GLU A 56 -7.33 -10.41 0.61
C GLU A 56 -8.10 -10.56 1.92
N ARG A 57 -7.40 -10.47 3.05
CA ARG A 57 -7.96 -10.78 4.38
C ARG A 57 -7.81 -9.63 5.37
N VAL A 58 -7.55 -8.41 4.91
CA VAL A 58 -7.48 -7.25 5.82
C VAL A 58 -8.86 -6.96 6.41
N ALA A 59 -8.91 -6.58 7.68
CA ALA A 59 -10.13 -6.10 8.33
C ALA A 59 -10.50 -4.67 7.92
N GLY A 60 -9.52 -3.93 7.40
CA GLY A 60 -9.69 -2.60 6.82
C GLY A 60 -8.40 -2.09 6.18
N LEU A 61 -8.53 -1.14 5.26
CA LEU A 61 -7.42 -0.49 4.57
C LEU A 61 -7.50 1.02 4.82
N VAL A 62 -6.38 1.62 5.21
CA VAL A 62 -6.26 3.05 5.45
C VAL A 62 -5.09 3.56 4.62
N PHE A 63 -5.37 4.51 3.73
CA PHE A 63 -4.32 5.22 3.03
C PHE A 63 -4.01 6.52 3.76
N GLY A 64 -2.75 6.63 4.18
CA GLY A 64 -2.18 7.85 4.72
C GLY A 64 -1.90 8.88 3.62
N THR A 65 -1.17 9.92 3.99
CA THR A 65 -0.78 10.96 3.02
C THR A 65 0.31 10.41 2.10
N MET A 66 0.08 10.49 0.78
CA MET A 66 1.10 10.23 -0.24
C MET A 66 1.92 11.51 -0.43
N ALA A 67 2.88 11.72 0.48
CA ALA A 67 3.56 13.00 0.64
C ALA A 67 4.46 13.31 -0.55
N ALA A 68 4.37 14.52 -1.09
CA ALA A 68 5.17 14.96 -2.24
C ALA A 68 5.12 14.00 -3.46
N CYS A 69 4.04 13.23 -3.63
CA CYS A 69 3.81 12.39 -4.80
C CYS A 69 3.12 13.21 -5.90
N PRO A 70 3.86 13.71 -6.92
CA PRO A 70 3.27 14.59 -7.92
C PRO A 70 2.39 13.80 -8.91
N PRO A 71 1.29 14.40 -9.40
CA PRO A 71 0.55 13.80 -10.50
C PRO A 71 1.39 13.78 -11.79
N VAL A 72 1.13 12.80 -12.65
CA VAL A 72 1.74 12.68 -13.99
C VAL A 72 0.61 12.49 -15.00
N ASP A 73 0.60 13.29 -16.06
CA ASP A 73 -0.43 13.27 -17.11
C ASP A 73 -1.88 13.32 -16.58
N GLY A 74 -2.08 14.09 -15.49
CA GLY A 74 -3.39 14.23 -14.83
C GLY A 74 -3.76 13.10 -13.87
N VAL A 75 -2.93 12.05 -13.75
CA VAL A 75 -3.14 10.95 -12.80
C VAL A 75 -2.39 11.24 -11.51
N GLY A 76 -3.13 11.37 -10.40
CA GLY A 76 -2.58 11.58 -9.07
C GLY A 76 -2.45 10.30 -8.24
N PRO A 77 -1.78 10.37 -7.08
CA PRO A 77 -1.64 9.25 -6.16
C PRO A 77 -2.99 8.73 -5.62
N LEU A 78 -3.97 9.62 -5.44
CA LEU A 78 -5.31 9.23 -4.99
C LEU A 78 -6.09 8.44 -6.06
N ASP A 79 -5.87 8.73 -7.34
CA ASP A 79 -6.51 7.99 -8.43
C ASP A 79 -6.01 6.55 -8.49
N VAL A 80 -4.69 6.38 -8.32
CA VAL A 80 -4.05 5.06 -8.21
C VAL A 80 -4.58 4.27 -7.02
N VAL A 81 -4.64 4.91 -5.85
CA VAL A 81 -5.12 4.29 -4.61
C VAL A 81 -6.59 3.85 -4.73
N ARG A 82 -7.43 4.63 -5.41
CA ARG A 82 -8.85 4.30 -5.63
C ARG A 82 -9.07 3.16 -6.62
N ALA A 83 -8.08 2.85 -7.45
CA ALA A 83 -8.12 1.72 -8.38
C ALA A 83 -7.66 0.39 -7.74
N CYS A 84 -7.17 0.43 -6.49
CA CYS A 84 -6.59 -0.71 -5.77
C CYS A 84 -7.62 -1.63 -5.13
#